data_AF-A0A133UMC9-F1
#
_entry.id   AF-A0A133UMC9-F1
#
_cell.length_a   1.000
_cell.length_b   1.000
_cell.length_c   1.000
_cell.angle_alpha   90.00
_cell.angle_beta   90.00
_cell.angle_gamma   90.00
#
_symmetry.space_group_name_H-M   'P 1'
#
loop_
_entity.id
_entity.type
_entity.pdbx_description
1 polymer ?
#
loop_
_entity_poly.entity_id
_entity_poly.type
_entity_poly.pdbx_seq_one_letter_code
_entity_poly.pdbx_strand_id
1 'polypeptide(L)'
;MGFPFLLFNLSKNSVKKFWRDEDTERLKNRISWFREELDRWVERAEGRNFALTANYIRRIREKLLTFAEAALRGDYVPYTNNKVEREFRENVYRTKRIGGSWSDDGLLNVSLCQFISRLDEGLF
;
A
#
# COMPACT_ATOMS: atom_id res chain seq x y z
N MET A 1 -6.39 21.17 3.98
CA MET A 1 -6.66 19.70 4.02
C MET A 1 -5.33 18.98 4.21
N GLY A 2 -5.22 17.98 5.10
CA GLY A 2 -3.95 17.31 5.43
C GLY A 2 -3.58 16.16 4.48
N PHE A 3 -2.28 15.88 4.30
CA PHE A 3 -1.76 14.79 3.46
C PHE A 3 -2.36 13.38 3.75
N PRO A 4 -2.58 12.97 5.02
CA PRO A 4 -3.22 11.68 5.32
C PRO A 4 -4.67 11.57 4.80
N PHE A 5 -5.40 12.69 4.80
CA PHE A 5 -6.78 12.75 4.32
C PHE A 5 -6.86 12.59 2.79
N LEU A 6 -5.85 13.10 2.08
CA LEU A 6 -5.70 12.95 0.63
C LEU A 6 -5.52 11.48 0.23
N LEU A 7 -4.57 10.80 0.89
CA LEU A 7 -4.28 9.39 0.63
C LEU A 7 -5.50 8.49 0.86
N PHE A 8 -6.17 8.71 2.00
CA PHE A 8 -7.36 7.96 2.40
C PHE A 8 -8.51 8.12 1.39
N ASN A 9 -8.70 9.31 0.83
CA ASN A 9 -9.77 9.55 -0.14
C ASN A 9 -9.49 8.91 -1.51
N LEU A 10 -8.23 8.87 -1.95
CA LEU A 10 -7.86 8.16 -3.17
C LEU A 10 -8.05 6.64 -2.99
N SER A 11 -7.52 6.10 -1.89
CA SER A 11 -7.50 4.66 -1.62
C SER A 11 -8.87 4.07 -1.29
N LYS A 12 -9.58 4.62 -0.29
CA LYS A 12 -10.86 4.05 0.17
C LYS A 12 -12.04 4.41 -0.69
N ASN A 13 -12.17 5.68 -1.06
CA ASN A 13 -13.43 6.17 -1.63
C ASN A 13 -13.46 6.08 -3.14
N SER A 14 -12.31 6.17 -3.80
CA SER A 14 -12.26 6.25 -5.26
C SER A 14 -12.10 4.87 -5.88
N VAL A 15 -11.13 4.07 -5.42
CA VAL A 15 -10.91 2.71 -5.93
C VAL A 15 -12.05 1.75 -5.54
N LYS A 16 -12.59 1.86 -4.31
CA LYS A 16 -13.76 1.06 -3.92
C LYS A 16 -15.00 1.38 -4.76
N LYS A 17 -15.19 2.64 -5.15
CA LYS A 17 -16.29 3.04 -6.05
C LYS A 17 -16.03 2.60 -7.48
N PHE A 18 -14.79 2.68 -7.95
CA PHE A 18 -14.41 2.14 -9.27
C PHE A 18 -14.78 0.66 -9.40
N TRP A 19 -14.47 -0.19 -8.41
CA TRP A 19 -14.85 -1.61 -8.44
C TRP A 19 -16.37 -1.86 -8.35
N ARG A 20 -17.17 -0.86 -7.98
CA ARG A 20 -18.64 -0.96 -7.91
C ARG A 20 -19.31 -0.41 -9.17
N ASP A 21 -18.80 0.72 -9.66
CA ASP A 21 -19.45 1.53 -10.68
C ASP A 21 -18.77 1.36 -12.06
N GLU A 22 -17.61 0.66 -12.13
CA GLU A 22 -16.74 0.48 -13.31
C GLU A 22 -16.35 1.78 -14.04
N ASP A 23 -16.47 2.91 -13.33
CA ASP A 23 -16.25 4.24 -13.86
C ASP A 23 -14.75 4.58 -13.94
N THR A 24 -14.16 4.13 -15.04
CA THR A 24 -12.75 4.30 -15.38
C THR A 24 -12.35 5.77 -15.49
N GLU A 25 -13.20 6.62 -16.07
CA GLU A 25 -12.90 8.03 -16.28
C GLU A 25 -12.86 8.81 -14.97
N ARG A 26 -13.77 8.50 -14.05
CA ARG A 26 -13.73 9.08 -12.70
C ARG A 26 -12.44 8.71 -11.96
N LEU A 27 -11.96 7.47 -12.07
CA LEU A 27 -10.72 7.06 -11.43
C LEU A 27 -9.50 7.76 -12.04
N LYS A 28 -9.44 7.90 -13.37
CA LYS A 28 -8.39 8.68 -14.07
C LYS A 28 -8.38 10.14 -13.63
N ASN A 29 -9.55 10.79 -13.63
CA ASN A 29 -9.69 12.18 -13.16
C ASN A 29 -9.22 12.34 -11.72
N ARG A 30 -9.48 11.35 -10.87
CA ARG A 30 -9.04 11.37 -9.47
C ARG A 30 -7.53 11.20 -9.32
N ILE A 31 -6.92 10.32 -10.11
CA ILE A 31 -5.46 10.16 -10.16
C ILE A 31 -4.80 11.46 -10.61
N SER A 32 -5.31 12.09 -11.67
CA SER A 32 -4.81 13.38 -12.16
C SER A 32 -4.91 14.48 -11.10
N TRP A 33 -6.09 14.64 -10.49
CA TRP A 33 -6.28 15.60 -9.40
C TRP A 33 -5.34 15.35 -8.21
N PHE A 34 -5.12 14.08 -7.85
CA PHE A 34 -4.23 13.72 -6.75
C PHE A 34 -2.77 14.04 -7.07
N ARG A 35 -2.35 13.83 -8.32
CA ARG A 35 -1.03 14.23 -8.83
C ARG A 35 -0.80 15.74 -8.66
N GLU A 36 -1.75 16.56 -9.11
CA GLU A 36 -1.68 18.02 -8.98
C GLU A 36 -1.64 18.47 -7.51
N GLU A 37 -2.44 17.84 -6.65
CA GLU A 37 -2.49 18.20 -5.24
C GLU A 37 -1.19 17.83 -4.51
N LEU A 38 -0.53 16.73 -4.89
CA LEU A 38 0.81 16.40 -4.40
C LEU A 38 1.85 17.43 -4.83
N ASP A 39 1.78 17.93 -6.07
CA ASP A 39 2.68 18.97 -6.56
C ASP A 39 2.50 20.28 -5.76
N ARG A 40 1.27 20.71 -5.50
CA ARG A 40 0.97 21.85 -4.62
C ARG A 40 1.48 21.65 -3.18
N TRP A 41 1.46 20.42 -2.69
CA TRP A 41 2.00 20.08 -1.36
C TRP A 41 3.52 20.21 -1.31
N VAL A 42 4.20 19.77 -2.35
CA VAL A 42 5.65 19.92 -2.52
C VAL A 42 6.01 21.40 -2.54
N GLU A 43 5.34 22.21 -3.37
CA GLU A 43 5.56 23.67 -3.44
C GLU A 43 5.35 24.35 -2.09
N ARG A 44 4.28 23.99 -1.36
CA ARG A 44 3.99 24.54 -0.03
C ARG A 44 5.05 24.13 1.00
N ALA A 45 5.57 22.91 0.91
CA ALA A 45 6.64 22.44 1.78
C ALA A 45 7.96 23.18 1.52
N GLU A 46 8.31 23.41 0.24
CA GLU A 46 9.48 24.20 -0.14
C GLU A 46 9.36 25.66 0.30
N GLY A 47 8.22 26.30 0.07
CA GLY A 47 7.97 27.68 0.51
C GLY A 47 7.99 27.88 2.04
N ARG A 48 7.94 26.79 2.81
CA ARG A 48 8.07 26.78 4.28
C ARG A 48 9.41 26.21 4.76
N ASN A 49 10.38 26.07 3.86
CA ASN A 49 11.73 25.56 4.14
C ASN A 49 11.78 24.09 4.62
N PHE A 50 10.77 23.28 4.27
CA PHE A 50 10.71 21.83 4.54
C PHE A 50 11.22 21.02 3.34
N ALA A 51 12.44 21.29 2.88
CA ALA A 51 13.01 20.67 1.68
C ALA A 51 13.08 19.13 1.73
N LEU A 52 13.39 18.55 2.89
CA LEU A 52 13.41 17.09 3.08
C LEU A 52 12.02 16.45 2.87
N THR A 53 10.97 17.10 3.38
CA THR A 53 9.58 16.66 3.22
C THR A 53 9.15 16.76 1.76
N ALA A 54 9.48 17.86 1.09
CA ALA A 54 9.20 18.07 -0.33
C ALA A 54 9.86 16.97 -1.19
N ASN A 55 11.15 16.70 -0.96
CA ASN A 55 11.89 15.66 -1.68
C ASN A 55 11.35 14.25 -1.40
N TYR A 56 10.95 13.98 -0.16
CA TYR A 56 10.31 12.71 0.18
C TYR A 56 9.02 12.51 -0.61
N ILE A 57 8.12 13.50 -0.62
CA ILE A 57 6.85 13.43 -1.34
C ILE A 57 7.07 13.25 -2.85
N ARG A 58 8.01 14.00 -3.46
CA ARG A 58 8.40 13.80 -4.87
C ARG A 58 8.80 12.35 -5.15
N ARG A 59 9.61 11.75 -4.28
CA ARG A 59 10.10 10.37 -4.45
C ARG A 59 9.01 9.32 -4.32
N ILE A 60 8.01 9.54 -3.47
CA ILE A 60 6.96 8.53 -3.20
C ILE A 60 5.69 8.73 -4.02
N ARG A 61 5.50 9.89 -4.67
CA ARG A 61 4.30 10.25 -5.43
C ARG A 61 3.74 9.13 -6.30
N GLU A 62 4.55 8.55 -7.17
CA GLU A 62 4.10 7.49 -8.08
C GLU A 62 3.81 6.17 -7.34
N LYS A 63 4.54 5.89 -6.26
CA LYS A 63 4.27 4.72 -5.40
C LYS A 63 2.93 4.83 -4.69
N LEU A 64 2.48 6.05 -4.38
CA LEU A 64 1.17 6.31 -3.79
C LEU A 64 0.02 6.11 -4.78
N LEU A 65 0.30 6.04 -6.08
CA LEU A 65 -0.70 5.86 -7.14
C LEU A 65 -0.78 4.43 -7.66
N THR A 66 0.22 3.59 -7.36
CA THR A 66 0.36 2.24 -7.91
C THR A 66 -0.89 1.38 -7.77
N PHE A 67 -1.59 1.44 -6.63
CA PHE A 67 -2.83 0.67 -6.43
C PHE A 67 -3.99 1.15 -7.32
N ALA A 68 -4.07 2.46 -7.59
CA ALA A 68 -5.12 3.05 -8.42
C ALA A 68 -4.84 2.79 -9.90
N GLU A 69 -3.57 2.86 -10.31
CA GLU A 69 -3.15 2.50 -11.66
C GLU A 69 -3.28 1.00 -11.94
N ALA A 70 -3.02 0.15 -10.94
CA ALA A 70 -3.28 -1.29 -11.03
C ALA A 70 -4.77 -1.57 -11.23
N ALA A 71 -5.65 -0.89 -10.48
CA ALA A 71 -7.09 -1.01 -10.67
C ALA A 71 -7.54 -0.64 -12.10
N LEU A 72 -6.94 0.39 -12.72
CA LEU A 72 -7.20 0.74 -14.12
C LEU A 72 -6.76 -0.34 -15.13
N ARG A 73 -5.78 -1.18 -14.76
CA ARG A 73 -5.34 -2.33 -15.58
C ARG A 73 -6.19 -3.59 -15.37
N GLY A 74 -7.16 -3.54 -14.46
CA GLY A 74 -7.95 -4.70 -14.04
C GLY A 74 -7.32 -5.50 -12.91
N ASP A 75 -6.18 -5.06 -12.36
CA ASP A 75 -5.50 -5.73 -11.25
C ASP A 75 -6.07 -5.27 -9.91
N TYR A 76 -6.60 -6.20 -9.11
CA TYR A 76 -7.06 -5.89 -7.77
C TYR A 76 -5.89 -5.75 -6.79
N VAL A 77 -5.63 -4.52 -6.36
CA VAL A 77 -4.72 -4.23 -5.25
C VAL A 77 -5.53 -3.80 -4.03
N PRO A 78 -5.46 -4.53 -2.91
CA PRO A 78 -6.10 -4.11 -1.67
C PRO A 78 -5.60 -2.73 -1.24
N TYR A 79 -6.53 -1.81 -1.02
CA TYR A 79 -6.21 -0.44 -0.60
C TYR A 79 -5.76 -0.34 0.88
N THR A 80 -5.87 -1.43 1.65
CA THR A 80 -5.30 -1.56 3.00
C THR A 80 -4.27 -2.67 3.04
N ASN A 81 -3.23 -2.47 3.83
CA ASN A 81 -2.28 -3.51 4.19
C ASN A 81 -2.78 -4.34 5.39
N ASN A 82 -3.94 -4.04 5.99
CA ASN A 82 -4.44 -4.73 7.19
C ASN A 82 -4.46 -6.26 7.04
N LYS A 83 -4.85 -6.76 5.87
CA LYS A 83 -4.82 -8.19 5.58
C LYS A 83 -3.38 -8.69 5.65
N VAL A 84 -2.48 -8.06 4.89
CA VAL A 84 -1.04 -8.37 4.89
C VAL A 84 -0.44 -8.31 6.30
N GLU A 85 -0.66 -7.23 7.05
CA GLU A 85 -0.18 -7.08 8.44
C GLU A 85 -0.71 -8.18 9.36
N ARG A 86 -1.99 -8.54 9.22
CA ARG A 86 -2.59 -9.64 9.97
C ARG A 86 -1.94 -10.97 9.61
N GLU A 87 -1.80 -11.28 8.33
CA GLU A 87 -1.16 -12.51 7.83
C GLU A 87 0.28 -12.63 8.33
N PHE A 88 1.07 -11.55 8.23
CA PHE A 88 2.44 -11.50 8.74
C PHE A 88 2.49 -11.68 10.26
N ARG A 89 1.59 -11.03 11.00
CA ARG A 89 1.53 -11.17 12.46
C ARG A 89 1.20 -12.60 12.88
N GLU A 90 0.24 -13.24 12.22
CA GLU A 90 -0.12 -14.64 12.48
C GLU A 90 1.04 -15.60 12.17
N ASN A 91 1.78 -15.36 11.08
CA ASN A 91 3.00 -16.14 10.77
C ASN A 91 4.04 -15.98 11.89
N VAL A 92 4.36 -14.75 12.29
CA VAL A 92 5.34 -14.50 13.36
C VAL A 92 4.96 -15.19 14.66
N TYR A 93 3.68 -15.15 15.06
CA TYR A 93 3.23 -15.84 16.28
C TYR A 93 3.39 -17.36 16.20
N ARG A 94 3.08 -17.97 15.05
CA ARG A 94 3.24 -19.42 14.87
C ARG A 94 4.69 -19.82 14.81
N THR A 95 5.52 -19.09 14.08
CA THR A 95 6.98 -19.33 14.02
C THR A 95 7.59 -19.23 15.42
N LYS A 96 7.24 -18.21 16.21
CA LYS A 96 7.68 -18.09 17.61
C LYS A 96 7.15 -19.21 18.50
N ARG A 97 5.94 -19.71 18.26
CA ARG A 97 5.38 -20.84 19.01
C ARG A 97 6.10 -22.16 18.72
N ILE A 98 6.55 -22.37 17.49
CA ILE A 98 7.23 -23.61 17.07
C ILE A 98 8.72 -23.57 17.41
N GLY A 99 9.39 -22.46 17.10
CA GLY A 99 10.84 -22.33 17.14
C GLY A 99 11.36 -21.28 18.12
N GLY A 100 10.58 -20.89 19.14
CA GLY A 100 10.95 -19.82 20.08
C GLY A 100 12.26 -20.04 20.85
N SER A 101 12.81 -21.27 20.83
CA SER A 101 14.10 -21.65 21.41
C SER A 101 15.13 -22.14 20.38
N TRP A 102 14.87 -21.95 19.09
CA TRP A 102 15.73 -22.44 18.01
C TRP A 102 16.76 -21.38 17.59
N SER A 103 17.77 -21.80 16.83
CA SER A 103 18.72 -20.88 16.21
C SER A 103 18.03 -19.99 15.17
N ASP A 104 18.64 -18.86 14.85
CA ASP A 104 18.12 -17.90 13.86
C ASP A 104 17.86 -18.57 12.50
N ASP A 105 18.75 -19.46 12.05
CA ASP A 105 18.57 -20.24 10.82
C ASP A 105 17.38 -21.19 10.90
N GLY A 106 17.13 -21.79 12.07
CA GLY A 106 15.97 -22.65 12.31
C GLY A 106 14.66 -21.88 12.31
N LEU A 107 14.65 -20.69 12.92
CA LEU A 107 13.52 -19.76 12.92
C LEU A 107 13.20 -19.26 11.50
N LEU A 108 14.23 -18.92 10.72
CA LEU A 108 14.08 -18.48 9.33
C LEU A 108 13.46 -19.57 8.47
N ASN A 109 13.98 -20.80 8.53
CA ASN A 109 13.46 -21.92 7.74
C ASN A 109 12.01 -22.24 8.10
N VAL A 110 11.64 -22.27 9.39
CA VAL A 110 10.25 -22.50 9.81
C VAL A 110 9.33 -21.37 9.34
N SER A 111 9.78 -20.12 9.44
CA SER A 111 9.02 -18.95 8.97
C SER A 111 8.74 -19.02 7.47
N LEU A 112 9.76 -19.40 6.67
CA LEU A 112 9.65 -19.58 5.23
C LEU A 112 8.72 -20.74 4.87
N CYS A 113 8.83 -21.89 5.53
CA CYS A 113 7.90 -23.00 5.30
C CYS A 113 6.45 -22.62 5.61
N GLN A 114 6.20 -21.89 6.71
CA GLN A 114 4.86 -21.40 7.04
C GLN A 114 4.36 -20.34 6.07
N PHE A 115 5.24 -19.49 5.55
CA PHE A 115 4.88 -18.46 4.58
C PHE A 115 4.53 -19.09 3.23
N ILE A 116 5.37 -20.01 2.74
CA ILE A 116 5.15 -20.75 1.49
C ILE A 116 3.89 -21.60 1.59
N SER A 117 3.71 -22.41 2.63
CA SER A 117 2.49 -23.21 2.84
C SER A 117 1.19 -22.39 2.85
N ARG A 118 1.28 -21.09 3.10
CA ARG A 118 0.13 -20.19 3.15
C ARG A 118 -0.10 -19.41 1.86
N LEU A 119 0.93 -19.32 1.00
CA LEU A 119 0.85 -18.77 -0.34
C LEU A 119 0.63 -19.85 -1.42
N ASP A 120 0.89 -21.12 -1.09
CA ASP A 120 0.92 -22.25 -2.02
C ASP A 120 -0.38 -23.07 -2.07
N GLU A 121 -1.52 -22.37 -2.21
CA GLU A 121 -2.77 -22.97 -2.69
C GLU A 121 -3.27 -22.12 -3.87
N GLY A 122 -2.75 -22.36 -5.08
CA GLY A 122 -3.29 -21.91 -6.39
C GLY A 122 -4.27 -20.71 -6.47
N LEU A 123 -3.93 -19.52 -5.94
CA LEU A 123 -4.84 -18.36 -5.84
C LEU A 123 -4.07 -17.06 -6.19
N PHE A 124 -4.21 -16.39 -7.34
CA PHE A 124 -5.41 -16.01 -8.12
C PHE A 124 -6.56 -17.00 -8.24
#